data_AF-A0A3L6EZ83-F1
#
_entry.id   AF-A0A3L6EZ83-F1
#
_cell.length_a   1.000
_cell.length_b   1.000
_cell.length_c   1.000
_cell.angle_alpha   90.00
_cell.angle_beta   90.00
_cell.angle_gamma   90.00
#
_symmetry.space_group_name_H-M   'P 1'
#
loop_
_entity.id
_entity.type
_entity.pdbx_description
1 polymer ?
#
loop_
_entity_poly.entity_id
_entity_poly.type
_entity_poly.pdbx_seq_one_letter_code
_entity_poly.pdbx_strand_id
1 'polypeptide(L)'
;DDISGWTEDLFTARKSAINLLGVIALSKGPPVASAASKRKKGDKNKGKSEMSSIGELLVIPFLSKFPIPSHGEDASSVAVQNYFGVLMAYGGLQDFLTEKKDLTITLIRNRILPLYSLDPCSPYLISTANWVIGQLAICLPEDMSSSIYQSLMKALTMEYVEDITCYLVCASASGAIAELIEEGYALPPLSCVNDASVLLEFVMSSVTCMEETESLKVFELVATWADAIANWDSWEEMEDQGVFNTIKEAVNFHQRFEFI
;
A
#
# COMPACT_ATOMS: atom_id res chain seq x y z
N ASP A 1 -36.63 6.39 -2.46
CA ASP A 1 -35.72 7.13 -1.56
C ASP A 1 -34.33 6.58 -1.69
N ASP A 2 -33.61 7.17 -2.64
CA ASP A 2 -32.22 6.91 -2.96
C ASP A 2 -31.32 7.35 -1.80
N ILE A 3 -31.04 6.41 -0.89
CA ILE A 3 -30.00 6.56 0.13
C ILE A 3 -28.69 6.01 -0.46
N SER A 4 -28.17 6.69 -1.47
CA SER A 4 -26.77 6.50 -1.89
C SER A 4 -26.21 7.76 -2.55
N GLY A 5 -26.39 8.91 -1.90
CA GLY A 5 -25.69 10.16 -2.24
C GLY A 5 -24.17 10.13 -1.96
N TRP A 6 -23.51 8.97 -2.03
CA TRP A 6 -22.08 8.81 -1.82
C TRP A 6 -21.31 8.75 -3.14
N THR A 7 -21.97 8.42 -4.25
CA THR A 7 -21.30 8.06 -5.50
C THR A 7 -21.15 9.21 -6.49
N GLU A 8 -21.88 10.32 -6.34
CA GLU A 8 -21.84 11.42 -7.32
C GLU A 8 -21.16 12.71 -6.79
N ASP A 9 -21.32 13.06 -5.51
CA ASP A 9 -20.78 14.32 -4.97
C ASP A 9 -19.33 14.21 -4.42
N LEU A 10 -18.93 13.05 -3.90
CA LEU A 10 -17.59 12.82 -3.33
C LEU A 10 -16.51 12.56 -4.38
N PHE A 11 -16.90 12.07 -5.56
CA PHE A 11 -15.97 11.75 -6.65
C PHE A 11 -15.50 12.97 -7.43
N THR A 12 -16.12 14.13 -7.25
CA THR A 12 -15.80 15.33 -8.03
C THR A 12 -14.86 16.26 -7.25
N ALA A 13 -15.18 16.64 -6.02
CA ALA A 13 -14.37 17.64 -5.29
C ALA A 13 -13.05 17.08 -4.76
N ARG A 14 -13.07 15.91 -4.11
CA ARG A 14 -11.86 15.29 -3.54
C ARG A 14 -10.88 14.89 -4.63
N LYS A 15 -11.36 14.19 -5.65
CA LYS A 15 -10.55 13.78 -6.80
C LYS A 15 -10.01 15.00 -7.56
N SER A 16 -10.82 16.03 -7.76
CA SER A 16 -10.34 17.29 -8.37
C SER A 16 -9.27 17.98 -7.53
N ALA A 17 -9.41 18.00 -6.20
CA ALA A 17 -8.40 18.58 -5.32
C ALA A 17 -7.07 17.82 -5.38
N ILE A 18 -7.13 16.48 -5.39
CA ILE A 18 -5.96 15.59 -5.54
C ILE A 18 -5.28 15.82 -6.89
N ASN A 19 -6.06 15.84 -7.98
CA ASN A 19 -5.53 16.10 -9.32
C ASN A 19 -4.90 17.50 -9.44
N LEU A 20 -5.57 18.52 -8.90
CA LEU A 20 -5.05 19.88 -8.85
C LEU A 20 -3.74 19.96 -8.05
N LEU A 21 -3.64 19.22 -6.94
CA LEU A 21 -2.42 19.14 -6.16
C LEU A 21 -1.26 18.54 -6.98
N GLY A 22 -1.52 17.47 -7.74
CA GLY A 22 -0.53 16.89 -8.67
C GLY A 22 -0.05 17.91 -9.71
N VAL A 23 -0.98 18.64 -10.34
CA VAL A 23 -0.65 19.72 -11.30
C VAL A 23 0.17 20.83 -10.64
N ILE A 24 -0.19 21.25 -9.42
CA ILE A 24 0.55 22.25 -8.66
C ILE A 24 1.96 21.75 -8.36
N ALA A 25 2.12 20.49 -7.94
CA ALA A 25 3.43 19.96 -7.58
C ALA A 25 4.41 19.89 -8.76
N LEU A 26 3.90 19.58 -9.96
CA LEU A 26 4.68 19.57 -11.20
C LEU A 26 4.98 20.98 -11.74
N SER A 27 4.26 22.00 -11.27
CA SER A 27 4.47 23.37 -11.74
C SER A 27 5.85 23.89 -11.36
N LYS A 28 6.45 24.67 -12.27
CA LYS A 28 7.79 25.25 -12.07
C LYS A 28 7.76 26.22 -10.91
N GLY A 29 8.64 26.00 -9.93
CA GLY A 29 8.83 26.93 -8.83
C GLY A 29 9.47 28.24 -9.28
N PRO A 30 9.39 29.29 -8.44
CA PRO A 30 10.16 30.50 -8.66
C PRO A 30 11.65 30.15 -8.78
N PRO A 31 12.43 30.89 -9.59
CA PRO A 31 13.86 30.65 -9.71
C PRO A 31 14.50 30.75 -8.31
N VAL A 32 15.01 29.62 -7.81
CA VAL A 32 15.72 29.56 -6.54
C VAL A 32 17.06 30.25 -6.76
N ALA A 33 17.11 31.56 -6.50
CA ALA A 33 18.37 32.27 -6.45
C ALA A 33 19.13 31.76 -5.22
N SER A 34 20.15 30.93 -5.42
CA SER A 34 21.11 30.62 -4.37
C SER A 34 21.61 31.95 -3.81
N ALA A 35 21.33 32.23 -2.54
CA ALA A 35 21.79 33.42 -1.85
C ALA A 35 23.30 33.33 -1.56
N ALA A 36 24.10 33.26 -2.61
CA ALA A 36 25.55 33.38 -2.58
C ALA A 36 26.05 33.70 -3.99
N SER A 37 26.03 34.98 -4.38
CA SER A 37 27.18 35.62 -5.06
C SER A 37 26.86 37.08 -5.42
N LYS A 38 27.43 38.01 -4.64
CA LYS A 38 27.75 39.35 -5.14
C LYS A 38 29.05 39.25 -5.95
N ARG A 39 29.01 39.71 -7.21
CA ARG A 39 30.10 39.88 -8.21
C ARG A 39 30.55 38.55 -8.84
N LYS A 40 30.71 38.41 -10.17
CA LYS A 40 31.40 39.28 -11.14
C LYS A 40 30.96 38.90 -12.56
N LYS A 41 30.97 39.91 -13.44
CA LYS A 41 30.68 39.87 -14.89
C LYS A 41 31.45 38.75 -15.63
N GLY A 42 30.71 37.93 -16.38
CA GLY A 42 31.19 37.08 -17.47
C GLY A 42 31.28 35.60 -17.12
N ASP A 43 30.28 34.80 -17.53
CA ASP A 43 30.47 33.75 -18.53
C ASP A 43 29.11 33.21 -19.00
N LYS A 44 28.96 32.99 -20.31
CA LYS A 44 27.78 32.35 -20.91
C LYS A 44 28.04 30.85 -20.94
N ASN A 45 27.68 30.14 -19.87
CA ASN A 45 27.44 28.71 -19.95
C ASN A 45 26.09 28.40 -19.31
N LYS A 46 25.16 27.92 -20.14
CA LYS A 46 23.82 27.44 -19.76
C LYS A 46 23.97 26.18 -18.90
N GLY A 47 24.35 26.34 -17.63
CA GLY A 47 23.94 25.40 -16.60
C GLY A 47 22.43 25.55 -16.45
N LYS A 48 21.65 24.50 -16.74
CA LYS A 48 20.25 24.45 -16.35
C LYS A 48 20.21 24.77 -14.85
N SER A 49 19.75 25.95 -14.46
CA SER A 49 19.34 26.15 -13.07
C SER A 49 18.25 25.11 -12.85
N GLU A 50 18.53 24.12 -12.02
CA GLU A 50 17.55 23.15 -11.59
C GLU A 50 16.45 23.95 -10.87
N MET A 51 15.41 24.33 -11.62
CA MET A 51 14.27 25.03 -11.06
C MET A 51 13.56 24.01 -10.18
N SER A 52 13.67 24.16 -8.87
CA SER A 52 12.93 23.33 -7.92
C SER A 52 11.44 23.49 -8.20
N SER A 53 10.70 22.38 -8.19
CA SER A 53 9.26 22.43 -8.47
C SER A 53 8.51 23.02 -7.27
N ILE A 54 7.28 23.48 -7.49
CA ILE A 54 6.41 23.88 -6.38
C ILE A 54 6.14 22.69 -5.43
N GLY A 55 6.18 21.46 -5.95
CA GLY A 55 6.11 20.24 -5.16
C GLY A 55 7.18 20.19 -4.06
N GLU A 56 8.44 20.39 -4.44
CA GLU A 56 9.57 20.39 -3.50
C GLU A 56 9.56 21.61 -2.57
N LEU A 57 9.23 22.79 -3.11
CA LEU A 57 9.34 24.06 -2.37
C LEU A 57 8.21 24.28 -1.36
N LEU A 58 6.99 23.82 -1.67
CA LEU A 58 5.79 24.16 -0.89
C LEU A 58 4.99 22.92 -0.47
N VAL A 59 4.70 22.01 -1.40
CA VAL A 59 3.77 20.90 -1.12
C VAL A 59 4.37 19.93 -0.09
N ILE A 60 5.58 19.43 -0.34
CA ILE A 60 6.25 18.48 0.58
C ILE A 60 6.52 19.10 1.96
N PRO A 61 7.05 20.34 2.07
CA PRO A 61 7.17 21.01 3.37
C PRO A 61 5.84 21.24 4.08
N PHE A 62 4.75 21.49 3.35
CA PHE A 62 3.43 21.65 3.95
C PHE A 62 2.91 20.33 4.53
N LEU A 63 2.98 19.23 3.76
CA LEU A 63 2.56 17.91 4.21
C LEU A 63 3.39 17.41 5.41
N SER A 64 4.65 17.81 5.49
CA SER A 64 5.56 17.46 6.60
C SER A 64 5.16 18.05 7.95
N LYS A 65 4.28 19.07 7.99
CA LYS A 65 3.78 19.68 9.24
C LYS A 65 2.85 18.77 10.03
N PHE A 66 2.29 17.75 9.38
CA PHE A 66 1.36 16.82 9.98
C PHE A 66 2.11 15.55 10.40
N PRO A 67 2.40 15.34 11.70
CA PRO A 67 3.15 14.17 12.17
C PRO A 67 2.32 12.89 12.05
N ILE A 68 3.00 11.74 12.12
CA ILE A 68 2.35 10.43 12.22
C ILE A 68 1.52 10.40 13.51
N PRO A 69 0.28 9.88 13.48
CA PRO A 69 -0.52 9.65 14.68
C PRO A 69 0.21 8.83 15.74
N SER A 70 -0.06 9.13 17.02
CA SER A 70 0.47 8.37 18.15
C SER A 70 -0.19 6.98 18.25
N HIS A 71 0.46 6.06 18.96
CA HIS A 71 -0.10 4.72 19.22
C HIS A 71 -1.47 4.79 19.90
N GLY A 72 -2.44 4.04 19.37
CA GLY A 72 -3.78 3.95 19.93
C GLY A 72 -4.62 5.22 19.82
N GLU A 73 -4.25 6.18 18.94
CA GLU A 73 -5.10 7.32 18.65
C GLU A 73 -6.43 6.89 18.03
N ASP A 74 -7.52 7.50 18.50
CA ASP A 74 -8.86 7.22 18.00
C ASP A 74 -9.00 7.63 16.52
N ALA A 75 -9.74 6.83 15.76
CA ALA A 75 -9.99 7.05 14.35
C ALA A 75 -10.73 8.37 14.07
N SER A 76 -11.51 8.86 15.04
CA SER A 76 -12.20 10.16 14.93
C SER A 76 -11.30 11.36 15.26
N SER A 77 -10.07 11.13 15.74
CA SER A 77 -9.16 12.19 16.12
C SER A 77 -8.75 13.06 14.93
N VAL A 78 -8.57 14.36 15.19
CA VAL A 78 -8.10 15.33 14.21
C VAL A 78 -6.73 14.94 13.65
N ALA A 79 -5.88 14.30 14.45
CA ALA A 79 -4.56 13.83 14.02
C ALA A 79 -4.68 12.71 12.97
N VAL A 80 -5.50 11.68 13.20
CA VAL A 80 -5.76 10.61 12.24
C VAL A 80 -6.41 11.16 10.96
N GLN A 81 -7.40 12.03 11.07
CA GLN A 81 -8.07 12.64 9.91
C GLN A 81 -7.12 13.51 9.06
N ASN A 82 -6.27 14.31 9.71
CA ASN A 82 -5.25 15.09 9.02
C ASN A 82 -4.25 14.20 8.31
N TYR A 83 -3.81 13.12 8.97
CA TYR A 83 -2.84 12.19 8.38
C TYR A 83 -3.41 11.41 7.21
N PHE A 84 -4.69 11.01 7.28
CA PHE A 84 -5.42 10.46 6.14
C PHE A 84 -5.37 11.41 4.93
N GLY A 85 -5.60 12.71 5.15
CA GLY A 85 -5.46 13.73 4.11
C GLY A 85 -4.04 13.80 3.52
N VAL A 86 -3.00 13.59 4.32
CA VAL A 86 -1.61 13.52 3.85
C VAL A 86 -1.37 12.29 2.97
N LEU A 87 -1.89 11.12 3.35
CA LEU A 87 -1.77 9.91 2.52
C LEU A 87 -2.49 10.07 1.19
N MET A 88 -3.70 10.63 1.20
CA MET A 88 -4.43 10.97 -0.03
C MET A 88 -3.65 11.95 -0.92
N ALA A 89 -2.96 12.93 -0.31
CA ALA A 89 -2.11 13.85 -1.04
C ALA A 89 -0.92 13.12 -1.68
N TYR A 90 -0.24 12.20 -0.99
CA TYR A 90 0.85 11.42 -1.59
C TYR A 90 0.41 10.61 -2.80
N GLY A 91 -0.77 9.97 -2.75
CA GLY A 91 -1.33 9.29 -3.92
C GLY A 91 -1.61 10.24 -5.09
N GLY A 92 -2.04 11.47 -4.81
CA GLY A 92 -2.21 12.52 -5.83
C GLY A 92 -0.91 13.09 -6.41
N LEU A 93 0.21 12.83 -5.75
CA LEU A 93 1.54 13.26 -6.17
C LEU A 93 2.28 12.19 -6.97
N GLN A 94 1.60 11.14 -7.43
CA GLN A 94 2.20 9.99 -8.14
C GLN A 94 3.19 10.43 -9.24
N ASP A 95 2.76 11.26 -10.20
CA ASP A 95 3.62 11.74 -11.29
C ASP A 95 4.87 12.47 -10.77
N PHE A 96 4.66 13.36 -9.79
CA PHE A 96 5.74 14.15 -9.19
C PHE A 96 6.73 13.28 -8.40
N LEU A 97 6.23 12.28 -7.66
CA LEU A 97 7.01 11.37 -6.84
C LEU A 97 7.75 10.33 -7.69
N THR A 98 7.17 9.92 -8.81
CA THR A 98 7.83 9.02 -9.78
C THR A 98 9.08 9.67 -10.38
N GLU A 99 9.06 10.98 -10.62
CA GLU A 99 10.24 11.75 -11.06
C GLU A 99 11.30 11.95 -9.95
N LYS A 100 10.91 11.79 -8.67
CA LYS A 100 11.72 12.14 -7.50
C LYS A 100 11.97 10.94 -6.58
N LYS A 101 12.65 9.92 -7.11
CA LYS A 101 12.90 8.64 -6.42
C LYS A 101 13.43 8.78 -4.98
N ASP A 102 14.45 9.60 -4.75
CA ASP A 102 15.05 9.77 -3.41
C ASP A 102 14.04 10.32 -2.38
N LEU A 103 13.17 11.23 -2.81
CA LEU A 103 12.11 11.77 -1.99
C LEU A 103 11.06 10.70 -1.70
N THR A 104 10.66 9.92 -2.70
CA THR A 104 9.67 8.84 -2.55
C THR A 104 10.16 7.78 -1.58
N ILE A 105 11.42 7.36 -1.67
CA ILE A 105 12.06 6.42 -0.74
C ILE A 105 11.99 6.97 0.69
N THR A 106 12.36 8.24 0.88
CA THR A 106 12.36 8.90 2.19
C THR A 106 10.94 8.98 2.77
N LEU A 107 9.94 9.28 1.93
CA LEU A 107 8.53 9.34 2.32
C LEU A 107 8.02 7.96 2.73
N ILE A 108 8.22 6.93 1.91
CA ILE A 108 7.75 5.56 2.22
C ILE A 108 8.36 5.09 3.54
N ARG A 109 9.68 5.24 3.70
CA ARG A 109 10.42 4.79 4.89
C ARG A 109 10.00 5.51 6.17
N ASN A 110 9.85 6.83 6.11
CA ASN A 110 9.68 7.64 7.32
C ASN A 110 8.23 8.02 7.62
N ARG A 111 7.29 7.81 6.69
CA ARG A 111 5.90 8.29 6.79
C ARG A 111 4.87 7.19 6.59
N ILE A 112 5.16 6.19 5.76
CA ILE A 112 4.18 5.16 5.38
C ILE A 112 4.44 3.88 6.17
N LEU A 113 5.65 3.31 6.10
CA LEU A 113 6.00 2.09 6.82
C LEU A 113 5.78 2.15 8.35
N PRO A 114 6.01 3.27 9.05
CA PRO A 114 5.75 3.31 10.49
C PRO A 114 4.28 3.09 10.87
N LEU A 115 3.31 3.31 9.95
CA LEU A 115 1.89 3.09 10.22
C LEU A 115 1.58 1.63 10.55
N TYR A 116 2.28 0.68 9.92
CA TYR A 116 2.11 -0.75 10.16
C TYR A 116 2.66 -1.21 11.51
N SER A 117 3.44 -0.36 12.19
CA SER A 117 3.94 -0.57 13.55
C SER A 117 3.03 0.06 14.61
N LEU A 118 2.03 0.85 14.22
CA LEU A 118 1.04 1.38 15.15
C LEU A 118 0.07 0.26 15.55
N ASP A 119 -0.18 0.14 16.85
CA ASP A 119 -1.09 -0.86 17.40
C ASP A 119 -1.88 -0.23 18.56
N PRO A 120 -3.23 -0.11 18.45
CA PRO A 120 -4.01 -0.30 17.23
C PRO A 120 -3.76 0.83 16.21
N CYS A 121 -3.87 0.51 14.92
CA CYS A 121 -3.88 1.51 13.82
C CYS A 121 -5.26 1.58 13.17
N SER A 122 -5.66 2.79 12.76
CA SER A 122 -6.91 2.99 12.03
C SER A 122 -6.91 2.22 10.70
N PRO A 123 -7.92 1.37 10.42
CA PRO A 123 -8.03 0.62 9.17
C PRO A 123 -8.01 1.53 7.93
N TYR A 124 -8.57 2.73 8.04
CA TYR A 124 -8.56 3.74 6.97
C TYR A 124 -7.14 4.24 6.64
N LEU A 125 -6.26 4.34 7.64
CA LEU A 125 -4.87 4.74 7.41
C LEU A 125 -4.08 3.61 6.76
N ILE A 126 -4.22 2.38 7.25
CA ILE A 126 -3.53 1.21 6.67
C ILE A 126 -3.99 0.98 5.23
N SER A 127 -5.29 1.00 4.96
CA SER A 127 -5.81 0.82 3.60
C SER A 127 -5.34 1.91 2.64
N THR A 128 -5.30 3.18 3.08
CA THR A 128 -4.77 4.27 2.26
C THR A 128 -3.26 4.16 2.06
N ALA A 129 -2.52 3.70 3.08
CA ALA A 129 -1.09 3.42 2.97
C ALA A 129 -0.79 2.32 1.94
N ASN A 130 -1.56 1.22 1.98
CA ASN A 130 -1.48 0.15 0.98
C ASN A 130 -1.70 0.71 -0.43
N TRP A 131 -2.76 1.50 -0.63
CA TRP A 131 -3.04 2.12 -1.91
C TRP A 131 -1.89 3.02 -2.40
N VAL A 132 -1.32 3.86 -1.54
CA VAL A 132 -0.16 4.72 -1.90
C VAL A 132 1.05 3.88 -2.29
N ILE A 133 1.32 2.77 -1.60
CA ILE A 133 2.40 1.85 -1.96
C ILE A 133 2.18 1.29 -3.38
N GLY A 134 0.97 0.82 -3.68
CA GLY A 134 0.64 0.32 -5.02
C GLY A 134 0.81 1.39 -6.11
N GLN A 135 0.33 2.62 -5.87
CA GLN A 135 0.49 3.72 -6.83
C GLN A 135 1.95 4.08 -7.11
N LEU A 136 2.84 3.83 -6.15
CA LEU A 136 4.25 4.15 -6.24
C LEU A 136 5.12 2.93 -6.58
N ALA A 137 4.53 1.78 -6.89
CA ALA A 137 5.22 0.51 -7.16
C ALA A 137 6.41 0.68 -8.12
N ILE A 138 6.20 1.35 -9.25
CA ILE A 138 7.19 1.61 -10.31
C ILE A 138 8.46 2.35 -9.83
N CYS A 139 8.40 3.08 -8.71
CA CYS A 139 9.51 3.88 -8.21
C CYS A 139 10.12 3.35 -6.91
N LEU A 140 9.63 2.22 -6.40
CA LEU A 140 10.18 1.60 -5.19
C LEU A 140 11.50 0.89 -5.50
N PRO A 141 12.53 1.05 -4.65
CA PRO A 141 13.80 0.35 -4.81
C PRO A 141 13.72 -1.07 -4.23
N GLU A 142 14.48 -2.01 -4.77
CA GLU A 142 14.49 -3.41 -4.31
C GLU A 142 14.90 -3.58 -2.83
N ASP A 143 15.71 -2.68 -2.27
CA ASP A 143 16.17 -2.78 -0.87
C ASP A 143 15.04 -2.67 0.16
N MET A 144 13.90 -2.08 -0.24
CA MET A 144 12.72 -1.93 0.62
C MET A 144 11.70 -3.06 0.45
N SER A 145 11.92 -4.00 -0.48
CA SER A 145 10.90 -4.97 -0.88
C SER A 145 10.44 -5.85 0.26
N SER A 146 11.38 -6.35 1.05
CA SER A 146 11.10 -7.19 2.21
C SER A 146 10.25 -6.46 3.25
N SER A 147 10.55 -5.19 3.57
CA SER A 147 9.77 -4.44 4.56
C SER A 147 8.37 -4.09 4.06
N ILE A 148 8.23 -3.80 2.77
CA ILE A 148 6.94 -3.47 2.14
C ILE A 148 6.07 -4.73 2.08
N TYR A 149 6.62 -5.84 1.60
CA TYR A 149 5.94 -7.13 1.57
C TYR A 149 5.55 -7.58 2.98
N GLN A 150 6.49 -7.50 3.93
CA GLN A 150 6.32 -7.50 5.40
C GLN A 150 4.99 -6.88 5.85
N SER A 151 4.88 -5.60 5.52
CA SER A 151 3.79 -4.71 5.94
C SER A 151 2.46 -5.05 5.26
N LEU A 152 2.49 -5.37 3.96
CA LEU A 152 1.31 -5.74 3.18
C LEU A 152 0.77 -7.11 3.59
N MET A 153 1.63 -8.09 3.85
CA MET A 153 1.24 -9.40 4.37
C MET A 153 0.59 -9.26 5.75
N LYS A 154 1.20 -8.46 6.65
CA LYS A 154 0.58 -8.15 7.95
C LYS A 154 -0.81 -7.52 7.81
N ALA A 155 -1.01 -6.67 6.80
CA ALA A 155 -2.31 -6.05 6.54
C ALA A 155 -3.34 -7.06 6.00
N LEU A 156 -2.92 -8.03 5.19
CA LEU A 156 -3.80 -9.10 4.70
C LEU A 156 -4.30 -10.02 5.81
N THR A 157 -3.45 -10.30 6.79
CA THR A 157 -3.74 -11.20 7.91
C THR A 157 -4.30 -10.47 9.14
N MET A 158 -4.69 -9.21 8.99
CA MET A 158 -5.08 -8.40 10.14
C MET A 158 -6.51 -8.72 10.55
N GLU A 159 -6.67 -9.35 11.72
CA GLU A 159 -7.99 -9.65 12.30
C GLU A 159 -8.63 -8.35 12.85
N TYR A 160 -9.64 -7.83 12.15
CA TYR A 160 -10.43 -6.70 12.65
C TYR A 160 -11.78 -7.17 13.21
N VAL A 161 -12.23 -6.51 14.28
CA VAL A 161 -13.50 -6.80 14.98
C VAL A 161 -14.74 -6.37 14.17
N GLU A 162 -14.56 -5.56 13.12
CA GLU A 162 -15.64 -5.06 12.26
C GLU A 162 -15.39 -5.45 10.78
N ASP A 163 -16.18 -6.40 10.26
CA ASP A 163 -16.01 -7.07 8.95
C ASP A 163 -15.74 -6.12 7.75
N ILE A 164 -16.43 -4.98 7.69
CA ILE A 164 -16.32 -4.04 6.56
C ILE A 164 -14.93 -3.38 6.51
N THR A 165 -14.32 -3.14 7.68
CA THR A 165 -13.00 -2.51 7.76
C THR A 165 -11.88 -3.49 7.42
N CYS A 166 -12.08 -4.77 7.72
CA CYS A 166 -11.18 -5.86 7.34
C CYS A 166 -11.07 -5.97 5.81
N TYR A 167 -12.22 -6.02 5.12
CA TYR A 167 -12.26 -6.14 3.67
C TYR A 167 -11.51 -5.01 2.95
N LEU A 168 -11.65 -3.75 3.40
CA LEU A 168 -10.96 -2.62 2.79
C LEU A 168 -9.43 -2.72 2.91
N VAL A 169 -8.94 -3.16 4.07
CA VAL A 169 -7.50 -3.31 4.31
C VAL A 169 -6.95 -4.48 3.49
N CYS A 170 -7.65 -5.61 3.46
CA CYS A 170 -7.25 -6.75 2.64
C CYS A 170 -7.26 -6.41 1.14
N ALA A 171 -8.36 -5.82 0.63
CA ALA A 171 -8.48 -5.47 -0.78
C ALA A 171 -7.39 -4.48 -1.23
N SER A 172 -7.09 -3.48 -0.42
CA SER A 172 -6.02 -2.52 -0.72
C SER A 172 -4.62 -3.14 -0.64
N ALA A 173 -4.37 -4.05 0.31
CA ALA A 173 -3.11 -4.76 0.40
C ALA A 173 -2.91 -5.70 -0.80
N SER A 174 -3.92 -6.48 -1.18
CA SER A 174 -3.92 -7.33 -2.37
C SER A 174 -3.66 -6.52 -3.63
N GLY A 175 -4.35 -5.37 -3.78
CA GLY A 175 -4.12 -4.46 -4.90
C GLY A 175 -2.68 -3.95 -4.95
N ALA A 176 -2.12 -3.55 -3.81
CA ALA A 176 -0.73 -3.09 -3.76
C ALA A 176 0.28 -4.20 -4.12
N ILE A 177 0.05 -5.44 -3.66
CA ILE A 177 0.89 -6.59 -4.02
C ILE A 177 0.78 -6.88 -5.52
N ALA A 178 -0.43 -6.83 -6.10
CA ALA A 178 -0.63 -7.03 -7.52
C ALA A 178 0.15 -6.01 -8.36
N GLU A 179 0.05 -4.72 -8.02
CA GLU A 179 0.81 -3.65 -8.69
C GLU A 179 2.33 -3.86 -8.58
N LEU A 180 2.83 -4.29 -7.41
CA LEU A 180 4.25 -4.63 -7.24
C LEU A 180 4.66 -5.79 -8.17
N ILE A 181 3.84 -6.84 -8.29
CA ILE A 181 4.12 -7.99 -9.16
C ILE A 181 4.10 -7.55 -10.64
N GLU A 182 3.13 -6.73 -11.04
CA GLU A 182 3.00 -6.23 -12.41
C GLU A 182 4.20 -5.37 -12.83
N GLU A 183 4.72 -4.55 -11.91
CA GLU A 183 5.93 -3.75 -12.13
C GLU A 183 7.23 -4.57 -12.06
N GLY A 184 7.14 -5.91 -11.99
CA GLY A 184 8.29 -6.82 -11.98
C GLY A 184 9.12 -6.72 -10.71
N TYR A 185 8.52 -6.20 -9.63
CA TYR A 185 9.20 -6.06 -8.36
C TYR A 185 9.48 -7.45 -7.80
N ALA A 186 10.75 -7.74 -7.56
CA ALA A 186 11.18 -8.97 -6.92
C ALA A 186 10.73 -8.94 -5.46
N LEU A 187 9.47 -9.33 -5.24
CA LEU A 187 9.01 -9.71 -3.92
C LEU A 187 10.00 -10.75 -3.38
N PRO A 188 10.23 -10.78 -2.05
CA PRO A 188 10.93 -11.90 -1.44
C PRO A 188 10.38 -13.17 -2.10
N PRO A 189 11.24 -14.11 -2.53
CA PRO A 189 10.77 -15.26 -3.28
C PRO A 189 9.52 -15.80 -2.57
N LEU A 190 8.50 -16.19 -3.33
CA LEU A 190 7.27 -16.87 -2.83
C LEU A 190 7.58 -18.18 -2.08
N SER A 191 8.84 -18.37 -1.68
CA SER A 191 9.52 -19.51 -1.09
C SER A 191 9.38 -19.61 0.41
N CYS A 192 8.50 -18.86 1.08
CA CYS A 192 7.98 -19.40 2.32
C CYS A 192 6.64 -20.02 1.98
N VAL A 193 6.63 -21.35 1.95
CA VAL A 193 5.42 -22.15 1.88
C VAL A 193 4.38 -21.62 2.88
N ASN A 194 4.83 -21.08 4.01
CA ASN A 194 4.02 -20.31 4.94
C ASN A 194 3.19 -19.18 4.30
N ASP A 195 3.77 -18.21 3.60
CA ASP A 195 2.99 -17.07 3.06
C ASP A 195 2.01 -17.52 1.97
N ALA A 196 2.41 -18.47 1.13
CA ALA A 196 1.50 -19.08 0.16
C ALA A 196 0.32 -19.80 0.85
N SER A 197 0.60 -20.45 1.99
CA SER A 197 -0.42 -21.10 2.82
C SER A 197 -1.37 -20.07 3.42
N VAL A 198 -0.85 -19.00 4.02
CA VAL A 198 -1.65 -17.92 4.60
C VAL A 198 -2.56 -17.25 3.56
N LEU A 199 -2.06 -16.99 2.36
CA LEU A 199 -2.86 -16.45 1.27
C LEU A 199 -3.97 -17.42 0.85
N LEU A 200 -3.65 -18.71 0.74
CA LEU A 200 -4.64 -19.73 0.39
C LEU A 200 -5.72 -19.88 1.47
N GLU A 201 -5.34 -19.84 2.75
CA GLU A 201 -6.26 -19.81 3.89
C GLU A 201 -7.23 -18.62 3.77
N PHE A 202 -6.71 -17.44 3.48
CA PHE A 202 -7.53 -16.25 3.26
C PHE A 202 -8.49 -16.42 2.07
N VAL A 203 -8.02 -16.92 0.93
CA VAL A 203 -8.87 -17.17 -0.24
C VAL A 203 -9.99 -18.15 0.13
N MET A 204 -9.68 -19.29 0.75
CA MET A 204 -10.68 -20.29 1.14
C MET A 204 -11.69 -19.72 2.16
N SER A 205 -11.25 -18.94 3.13
CA SER A 205 -12.16 -18.33 4.12
C SER A 205 -13.05 -17.25 3.53
N SER A 206 -12.57 -16.50 2.53
CA SER A 206 -13.31 -15.42 1.88
C SER A 206 -14.40 -15.88 0.91
N VAL A 207 -14.24 -17.07 0.30
CA VAL A 207 -15.18 -17.59 -0.69
C VAL A 207 -16.40 -18.21 -0.01
N THR A 208 -17.59 -17.78 -0.43
CA THR A 208 -18.85 -18.14 0.24
C THR A 208 -19.76 -19.03 -0.59
N CYS A 209 -19.52 -19.15 -1.90
CA CYS A 209 -20.36 -19.93 -2.80
C CYS A 209 -19.56 -20.70 -3.87
N MET A 210 -20.20 -21.69 -4.49
CA MET A 210 -19.55 -22.59 -5.44
C MET A 210 -19.16 -21.90 -6.76
N GLU A 211 -19.95 -20.92 -7.21
CA GLU A 211 -19.65 -20.15 -8.43
C GLU A 211 -18.35 -19.35 -8.29
N GLU A 212 -18.16 -18.70 -7.13
CA GLU A 212 -16.90 -18.02 -6.80
C GLU A 212 -15.73 -19.02 -6.73
N THR A 213 -15.93 -20.16 -6.06
CA THR A 213 -14.94 -21.24 -5.98
C THR A 213 -14.45 -21.70 -7.37
N GLU A 214 -15.38 -21.89 -8.31
CA GLU A 214 -15.07 -22.29 -9.69
C GLU A 214 -14.38 -21.17 -10.47
N SER A 215 -14.90 -19.94 -10.38
CA SER A 215 -14.34 -18.80 -11.11
C SER A 215 -12.92 -18.43 -10.68
N LEU A 216 -12.63 -18.55 -9.38
CA LEU A 216 -11.31 -18.32 -8.79
C LEU A 216 -10.40 -19.55 -8.82
N LYS A 217 -10.90 -20.69 -9.33
CA LYS A 217 -10.17 -21.96 -9.43
C LYS A 217 -9.57 -22.42 -8.08
N VAL A 218 -10.30 -22.21 -6.98
CA VAL A 218 -9.77 -22.45 -5.63
C VAL A 218 -9.36 -23.92 -5.45
N PHE A 219 -10.10 -24.88 -6.00
CA PHE A 219 -9.72 -26.30 -5.96
C PHE A 219 -8.40 -26.59 -6.68
N GLU A 220 -8.15 -25.96 -7.83
CA GLU A 220 -6.88 -26.11 -8.55
C GLU A 220 -5.72 -25.49 -7.74
N LEU A 221 -6.00 -24.37 -7.07
CA LEU A 221 -5.03 -23.68 -6.21
C LEU A 221 -4.66 -24.54 -4.99
N VAL A 222 -5.65 -25.14 -4.32
CA VAL A 222 -5.42 -26.08 -3.20
C VAL A 222 -4.62 -27.29 -3.64
N ALA A 223 -4.93 -27.87 -4.81
CA ALA A 223 -4.18 -29.01 -5.34
C ALA A 223 -2.72 -28.65 -5.63
N THR A 224 -2.49 -27.51 -6.30
CA THR A 224 -1.15 -27.00 -6.61
C THR A 224 -0.34 -26.72 -5.34
N TRP A 225 -0.98 -26.14 -4.33
CA TRP A 225 -0.37 -25.90 -3.02
C TRP A 225 -0.04 -27.19 -2.27
N ALA A 226 -0.94 -28.19 -2.30
CA ALA A 226 -0.69 -29.48 -1.67
C ALA A 226 0.50 -30.21 -2.33
N ASP A 227 0.61 -30.14 -3.66
CA ASP A 227 1.77 -30.67 -4.39
C ASP A 227 3.06 -29.89 -4.03
N ALA A 228 2.99 -28.57 -3.88
CA ALA A 228 4.14 -27.77 -3.47
C ALA A 228 4.63 -28.14 -2.06
N ILE A 229 3.71 -28.32 -1.12
CA ILE A 229 4.00 -28.77 0.26
C ILE A 229 4.59 -30.18 0.28
N ALA A 230 4.01 -31.11 -0.49
CA ALA A 230 4.47 -32.50 -0.51
C ALA A 230 5.92 -32.62 -1.00
N ASN A 231 6.36 -31.68 -1.83
CA ASN A 231 7.73 -31.58 -2.35
C ASN A 231 8.64 -30.66 -1.52
N TRP A 232 8.12 -30.03 -0.46
CA TRP A 232 8.91 -29.15 0.40
C TRP A 232 9.73 -29.95 1.40
N ASP A 233 11.06 -29.77 1.36
CA ASP A 233 12.03 -30.50 2.17
C ASP A 233 12.66 -29.64 3.29
N SER A 234 12.34 -28.35 3.31
CA SER A 234 12.97 -27.33 4.16
C SER A 234 11.99 -26.80 5.22
N TRP A 235 11.36 -27.73 5.96
CA TRP A 235 10.39 -27.38 7.01
C TRP A 235 11.05 -26.80 8.25
N GLU A 236 10.53 -25.67 8.73
CA GLU A 236 10.92 -25.05 9.99
C GLU A 236 9.67 -24.87 10.89
N GLU A 237 9.56 -25.68 11.94
CA GLU A 237 8.34 -25.81 12.78
C GLU A 237 7.81 -24.48 13.36
N MET A 238 8.66 -23.47 13.56
CA MET A 238 8.25 -22.15 14.06
C MET A 238 7.85 -21.16 12.96
N GLU A 239 8.28 -21.38 11.71
CA GLU A 239 8.01 -20.50 10.57
C GLU A 239 6.85 -21.01 9.70
N ASP A 240 6.54 -22.30 9.74
CA ASP A 240 5.50 -22.95 8.90
C ASP A 240 4.13 -23.09 9.59
N GLN A 241 3.84 -22.31 10.63
CA GLN A 241 2.55 -22.38 11.33
C GLN A 241 1.34 -22.11 10.41
N GLY A 242 1.51 -21.24 9.40
CA GLY A 242 0.48 -20.96 8.40
C GLY A 242 0.08 -22.20 7.61
N VAL A 243 1.00 -23.12 7.36
CA VAL A 243 0.71 -24.38 6.66
C VAL A 243 -0.35 -25.19 7.40
N PHE A 244 -0.21 -25.33 8.72
CA PHE A 244 -1.17 -26.09 9.53
C PHE A 244 -2.54 -25.41 9.59
N ASN A 245 -2.57 -24.08 9.64
CA ASN A 245 -3.82 -23.32 9.61
C ASN A 245 -4.54 -23.52 8.27
N THR A 246 -3.81 -23.45 7.16
CA THR A 246 -4.35 -23.71 5.82
C THR A 246 -4.83 -25.13 5.63
N ILE A 247 -4.14 -26.15 6.19
CA ILE A 247 -4.64 -27.54 6.18
C ILE A 247 -5.99 -27.60 6.90
N LYS A 248 -6.10 -26.98 8.08
CA LYS A 248 -7.35 -26.95 8.85
C LYS A 248 -8.45 -26.23 8.07
N GLU A 249 -8.12 -25.12 7.43
CA GLU A 249 -9.10 -24.36 6.65
C GLU A 249 -9.50 -25.06 5.36
N ALA A 250 -8.61 -25.82 4.71
CA ALA A 250 -8.97 -26.67 3.57
C ALA A 250 -9.98 -27.75 3.94
N VAL A 251 -9.85 -28.34 5.15
CA VAL A 251 -10.86 -29.29 5.67
C VAL A 251 -12.19 -28.59 5.95
N ASN A 252 -12.18 -27.41 6.56
CA ASN A 252 -13.39 -26.61 6.79
C ASN A 252 -14.05 -26.22 5.46
N PHE A 253 -13.26 -25.78 4.48
CA PHE A 253 -13.68 -25.40 3.15
C PHE A 253 -14.36 -26.59 2.45
N HIS A 254 -13.74 -27.76 2.45
CA HIS A 254 -14.35 -28.98 1.90
C HIS A 254 -15.69 -29.31 2.57
N GLN A 255 -15.75 -29.25 3.90
CA GLN A 255 -16.99 -29.49 4.64
C GLN A 255 -18.10 -28.47 4.32
N ARG A 256 -17.76 -27.20 4.06
CA ARG A 256 -18.74 -26.17 3.67
C ARG A 256 -19.46 -26.51 2.37
N PHE A 257 -18.79 -27.19 1.44
CA PHE A 257 -19.34 -27.54 0.12
C PHE A 257 -19.79 -29.01 0.00
N GLU A 258 -19.44 -29.89 0.95
CA GLU A 258 -19.92 -31.28 0.98
C GLU A 258 -21.42 -31.42 1.33
N PHE A 259 -22.04 -30.38 1.90
CA PHE A 259 -23.45 -30.38 2.34
C PHE A 259 -24.38 -29.47 1.50
N ILE A 260 -23.94 -29.03 0.32
CA ILE A 260 -24.75 -28.32 -0.69
C ILE A 260 -25.11 -29.30 -1.80
#